data_AF-A0A6B2SAN5-F1
#
_entry.id   AF-A0A6B2SAN5-F1
#
_cell.length_a   1.000
_cell.length_b   1.000
_cell.length_c   1.000
_cell.angle_alpha   90.00
_cell.angle_beta   90.00
_cell.angle_gamma   90.00
#
_symmetry.space_group_name_H-M   'P 1'
#
loop_
_entity.id
_entity.type
_entity.pdbx_description
1 polymer ?
#
loop_
_entity_poly.entity_id
_entity_poly.type
_entity_poly.pdbx_seq_one_letter_code
_entity_poly.pdbx_strand_id
1 'polypeptide(L)'
;MAADSDLIVNIDLLVESESRLKGIQRELKNLGNRNDDMHEHWGSSAISGAMDEFVDNWDDYRAKMQDSVKQVGELVKSTIDGFTGLDAKLAAELRKAQKKK
;
A
#
# COMPACT_ATOMS: atom_id res chain seq x y z
N MET A 1 -24.67 25.85 -16.93
CA MET A 1 -23.40 25.50 -17.62
C MET A 1 -22.43 25.10 -16.53
N ALA A 2 -22.15 23.79 -16.43
CA ALA A 2 -21.14 23.13 -15.59
C ALA A 2 -20.79 23.81 -14.25
N ALA A 3 -21.53 23.46 -13.19
CA ALA A 3 -20.96 23.39 -11.84
C ALA A 3 -20.13 22.09 -11.74
N ASP A 4 -19.24 21.87 -12.72
CA ASP A 4 -18.29 20.77 -12.69
C ASP A 4 -17.36 21.07 -11.54
N SER A 5 -17.46 20.27 -10.48
CA SER A 5 -16.58 20.37 -9.33
C SER A 5 -15.14 20.34 -9.84
N ASP A 6 -14.41 21.45 -9.70
CA ASP A 6 -12.97 21.46 -9.94
C ASP A 6 -12.39 20.31 -9.11
N LEU A 7 -11.87 19.30 -9.80
CA LEU A 7 -11.34 18.10 -9.17
C LEU A 7 -9.99 18.45 -8.55
N ILE A 8 -10.03 18.88 -7.29
CA ILE A 8 -8.83 19.21 -6.52
C ILE A 8 -8.30 17.93 -5.90
N VAL A 9 -7.16 17.46 -6.40
CA VAL A 9 -6.45 16.29 -5.85
C VAL A 9 -5.29 16.75 -4.99
N ASN A 10 -5.29 16.31 -3.72
CA ASN A 10 -4.19 16.53 -2.81
C ASN A 10 -3.08 15.50 -3.07
N ILE A 11 -2.16 15.84 -3.97
CA ILE A 11 -1.03 14.97 -4.35
C ILE A 11 -0.10 14.70 -3.15
N ASP A 12 0.12 15.70 -2.28
CA ASP A 12 0.99 15.54 -1.11
C ASP A 12 0.46 14.46 -0.16
N LEU A 13 -0.85 14.46 0.10
CA LEU A 13 -1.51 13.42 0.89
C LEU A 13 -1.34 12.04 0.26
N LEU A 14 -1.46 11.94 -1.07
CA LEU A 14 -1.31 10.67 -1.78
C LEU A 14 0.14 10.15 -1.70
N VAL A 15 1.14 11.03 -1.87
CA VAL A 15 2.56 10.68 -1.74
C VAL A 15 2.88 10.23 -0.32
N GLU A 16 2.37 10.94 0.69
CA GLU A 16 2.53 10.54 2.08
C GLU A 16 1.87 9.17 2.36
N SER A 17 0.66 8.97 1.84
CA SER A 17 -0.07 7.71 1.97
C SER A 17 0.69 6.55 1.32
N GLU A 18 1.26 6.75 0.13
CA GLU A 18 2.08 5.74 -0.56
C GLU A 18 3.30 5.34 0.30
N SER A 19 3.98 6.31 0.91
CA SER A 19 5.11 6.08 1.81
C SER A 19 4.71 5.27 3.04
N ARG A 20 3.59 5.65 3.68
CA ARG A 20 3.05 4.96 4.86
C ARG A 20 2.64 3.51 4.54
N LEU A 21 1.97 3.29 3.41
CA LEU A 21 1.58 1.94 2.96
C LEU A 21 2.80 1.06 2.68
N LYS A 22 3.85 1.60 2.04
CA LYS A 22 5.13 0.89 1.88
C LYS A 22 5.79 0.54 3.21
N GLY A 23 5.68 1.41 4.21
CA GLY A 23 6.13 1.15 5.58
C GLY A 23 5.41 -0.04 6.21
N ILE A 24 4.08 0.00 6.22
CA ILE A 24 3.23 -1.07 6.75
C ILE A 24 3.52 -2.39 6.03
N GLN A 25 3.59 -2.38 4.70
CA GLN A 25 3.89 -3.59 3.92
C GLN A 25 5.25 -4.19 4.30
N ARG A 26 6.27 -3.35 4.55
CA ARG A 26 7.59 -3.80 4.97
C ARG A 26 7.57 -4.42 6.36
N GLU A 27 6.91 -3.77 7.31
CA GLU A 27 6.76 -4.29 8.68
C GLU A 27 6.01 -5.63 8.66
N LEU A 28 4.86 -5.65 7.97
CA LEU A 28 4.08 -6.86 7.75
C LEU A 28 4.81 -7.92 6.94
N LYS A 29 5.95 -7.66 6.30
CA LYS A 29 6.79 -8.68 5.62
C LYS A 29 7.89 -9.21 6.54
N ASN A 30 8.39 -8.35 7.41
CA ASN A 30 9.52 -8.64 8.29
C ASN A 30 9.12 -9.32 9.61
N LEU A 31 7.82 -9.41 9.93
CA LEU A 31 7.34 -10.25 11.04
C LEU A 31 7.52 -11.74 10.64
N GLY A 32 8.71 -12.31 10.86
CA GLY A 32 8.99 -13.69 10.48
C GLY A 32 8.13 -14.71 11.23
N ASN A 33 8.03 -15.93 10.68
CA ASN A 33 7.45 -17.05 11.39
C ASN A 33 8.45 -17.55 12.44
N ARG A 34 8.05 -17.57 13.71
CA ARG A 34 8.87 -18.07 14.84
C ARG A 34 8.29 -19.35 15.46
N ASN A 35 7.34 -19.97 14.77
CA ASN A 35 6.66 -21.17 15.25
C ASN A 35 7.65 -22.29 15.53
N ASP A 36 8.45 -22.64 14.51
CA ASP A 36 9.42 -23.73 14.59
C ASP A 36 10.43 -23.51 15.72
N ASP A 37 10.86 -22.25 15.94
CA ASP A 37 11.78 -21.90 17.02
C ASP A 37 11.17 -22.13 18.40
N MET A 38 9.86 -21.86 18.57
CA MET A 38 9.19 -21.89 19.88
C MET A 38 8.45 -23.20 20.17
N HIS A 39 8.23 -24.03 19.17
CA HIS A 39 7.42 -25.24 19.27
C HIS A 39 7.91 -26.19 20.36
N GLU A 40 9.23 -26.43 20.40
CA GLU A 40 9.88 -27.31 21.38
C GLU A 40 9.83 -26.78 22.82
N HIS A 41 9.58 -25.48 23.01
CA HIS A 41 9.55 -24.84 24.32
C HIS A 41 8.16 -24.82 24.97
N TRP A 42 7.10 -25.17 24.24
CA TRP A 42 5.73 -25.09 24.76
C TRP A 42 5.38 -26.21 25.74
N GLY A 43 6.13 -27.31 25.74
CA GLY A 43 6.13 -28.36 26.77
C GLY A 43 4.86 -29.21 26.86
N SER A 44 3.71 -28.71 26.42
CA SER A 44 2.42 -29.40 26.38
C SER A 44 1.91 -29.49 24.95
N SER A 45 1.50 -30.69 24.53
CA SER A 45 0.94 -30.95 23.20
C SER A 45 -0.35 -30.17 22.92
N ALA A 46 -1.14 -29.88 23.96
CA ALA A 46 -2.35 -29.07 23.83
C ALA A 46 -2.00 -27.60 23.57
N ILE A 47 -0.94 -27.09 24.20
CA ILE A 47 -0.47 -25.71 23.99
C ILE A 47 0.16 -25.62 22.61
N SER A 48 0.97 -26.59 22.21
CA SER A 48 1.59 -26.57 20.89
C SER A 48 0.56 -26.61 19.77
N GLY A 49 -0.46 -27.47 19.87
CA GLY A 49 -1.52 -27.51 18.86
C GLY A 49 -2.32 -26.20 18.75
N ALA A 50 -2.64 -25.56 19.88
CA ALA A 50 -3.33 -24.27 19.88
C ALA A 50 -2.46 -23.15 19.28
N MET A 51 -1.15 -23.19 19.53
CA MET A 51 -0.21 -22.23 18.98
C MET A 51 0.06 -22.46 17.50
N ASP A 52 0.11 -23.71 17.03
CA ASP A 52 0.19 -24.06 15.61
C ASP A 52 -1.00 -23.45 14.84
N GLU A 53 -2.22 -23.67 15.33
CA GLU A 53 -3.43 -23.09 14.73
C GLU A 53 -3.40 -21.56 14.76
N PHE A 54 -2.89 -20.95 15.84
CA PHE A 54 -2.73 -19.50 15.91
C PHE A 54 -1.73 -18.98 14.88
N VAL A 55 -0.56 -19.61 14.73
CA VAL A 55 0.47 -19.20 13.78
C VAL A 55 -0.03 -19.35 12.35
N ASP A 56 -0.64 -20.48 12.02
CA ASP A 56 -1.15 -20.74 10.67
C ASP A 56 -2.20 -19.68 10.28
N ASN A 57 -3.16 -19.42 11.17
CA ASN A 57 -4.15 -18.37 10.96
C ASN A 57 -3.48 -16.98 10.84
N TRP A 58 -2.51 -16.68 11.71
CA TRP A 58 -1.78 -15.42 11.66
C TRP A 58 -1.06 -15.22 10.34
N ASP A 59 -0.39 -16.24 9.80
CA ASP A 59 0.32 -16.14 8.51
C ASP A 59 -0.66 -15.92 7.35
N ASP A 60 -1.78 -16.65 7.34
CA ASP A 60 -2.85 -16.48 6.35
C ASP A 60 -3.43 -15.06 6.36
N TYR A 61 -3.77 -14.54 7.54
CA TYR A 61 -4.31 -13.18 7.66
C TYR A 61 -3.24 -12.13 7.37
N ARG A 62 -1.98 -12.36 7.72
CA ARG A 62 -0.86 -11.48 7.40
C ARG A 62 -0.67 -11.38 5.90
N ALA A 63 -0.70 -12.49 5.17
CA ALA A 63 -0.62 -12.50 3.71
C ALA A 63 -1.77 -11.70 3.07
N LYS A 64 -3.01 -11.91 3.54
CA LYS A 64 -4.18 -11.14 3.08
C LYS A 64 -4.05 -9.64 3.36
N MET A 65 -3.52 -9.25 4.52
CA MET A 65 -3.25 -7.85 4.84
C MET A 65 -2.18 -7.26 3.94
N GLN A 66 -1.09 -7.98 3.67
CA GLN A 66 -0.05 -7.54 2.74
C GLN A 66 -0.60 -7.26 1.34
N ASP A 67 -1.42 -8.17 0.82
CA ASP A 67 -2.05 -8.03 -0.49
C ASP A 67 -3.00 -6.84 -0.54
N SER A 68 -3.80 -6.66 0.52
CA SER A 68 -4.73 -5.52 0.62
C SER A 68 -3.98 -4.18 0.65
N VAL A 69 -2.92 -4.07 1.46
CA VAL A 69 -2.07 -2.87 1.53
C VAL A 69 -1.40 -2.59 0.19
N LYS A 70 -0.92 -3.64 -0.50
CA LYS A 70 -0.33 -3.52 -1.83
C LYS A 70 -1.34 -2.98 -2.85
N GLN A 71 -2.55 -3.54 -2.90
CA GLN A 71 -3.61 -3.10 -3.81
C GLN A 71 -3.97 -1.63 -3.59
N VAL A 72 -4.14 -1.20 -2.34
CA VAL A 72 -4.41 0.21 -2.03
C VAL A 72 -3.23 1.10 -2.44
N GLY A 73 -1.99 0.65 -2.21
CA GLY A 73 -0.79 1.36 -2.65
C GLY A 73 -0.73 1.53 -4.17
N GLU A 74 -1.11 0.51 -4.93
CA GLU A 74 -1.18 0.56 -6.40
C GLU A 74 -2.24 1.56 -6.89
N LEU A 75 -3.40 1.63 -6.24
CA LEU A 75 -4.45 2.62 -6.55
C LEU A 75 -3.98 4.05 -6.26
N VAL A 76 -3.33 4.28 -5.10
CA VAL A 76 -2.74 5.58 -4.74
C VAL A 76 -1.71 5.99 -5.78
N LYS A 77 -0.78 5.10 -6.13
CA LYS A 77 0.24 5.35 -7.14
C LYS A 77 -0.36 5.65 -8.50
N SER A 78 -1.33 4.86 -8.96
CA SER A 78 -2.01 5.09 -10.24
C SER A 78 -2.71 6.45 -10.28
N THR A 79 -3.23 6.91 -9.14
CA THR A 79 -3.86 8.24 -9.04
C THR A 79 -2.79 9.33 -9.18
N ILE A 80 -1.68 9.22 -8.44
CA ILE A 80 -0.56 10.18 -8.54
C ILE A 80 -0.04 10.25 -9.98
N ASP A 81 0.24 9.11 -10.61
CA ASP A 81 0.77 9.03 -11.97
C ASP A 81 -0.22 9.63 -13.00
N GLY A 82 -1.52 9.39 -12.82
CA GLY A 82 -2.58 9.93 -13.68
C GLY A 82 -2.64 11.46 -13.65
N PHE A 83 -2.70 12.07 -12.45
CA PHE A 83 -2.80 13.52 -12.32
C PHE A 83 -1.52 14.24 -12.68
N THR A 84 -0.37 13.79 -12.18
CA THR A 84 0.93 14.41 -12.49
C THR A 84 1.27 14.30 -13.98
N GLY A 85 0.92 13.17 -14.61
CA GLY A 85 1.09 12.97 -16.05
C GLY A 85 0.17 13.87 -16.89
N LEU A 86 -1.08 14.08 -16.46
CA LEU A 86 -2.01 15.01 -17.12
C LEU A 86 -1.52 16.45 -17.02
N ASP A 87 -1.10 16.89 -15.83
CA ASP A 87 -0.58 18.22 -15.57
C ASP A 87 0.69 18.50 -16.40
N ALA A 88 1.60 17.52 -16.48
CA ALA A 88 2.81 17.64 -17.28
C ALA A 88 2.50 17.83 -18.78
N LYS A 89 1.52 17.08 -19.32
CA LYS A 89 1.07 17.21 -20.71
C LYS A 89 0.45 18.59 -20.96
N LEU A 90 -0.43 19.04 -20.07
CA LEU A 90 -1.06 20.35 -20.17
C LEU A 90 -0.01 21.48 -20.15
N ALA A 91 0.94 21.44 -19.22
CA ALA A 91 2.02 22.40 -19.14
C ALA A 91 2.90 22.41 -20.40
N ALA A 92 3.15 21.24 -21.01
CA ALA A 92 3.90 21.14 -22.25
C ALA A 92 3.16 21.80 -23.42
N GLU A 93 1.86 21.58 -23.56
CA GLU A 93 1.05 22.21 -24.62
C GLU A 93 0.94 23.73 -24.44
N LEU A 94 0.77 24.22 -23.20
CA LEU A 94 0.78 25.66 -22.91
C LEU A 94 2.11 26.32 -23.29
N ARG A 95 3.25 25.69 -22.99
CA ARG A 95 4.58 26.17 -23.40
C ARG A 95 4.75 26.19 -24.92
N LYS A 96 4.22 25.19 -25.63
CA LYS A 96 4.24 25.17 -27.10
C LYS A 96 3.39 26.30 -27.68
N ALA A 97 2.21 26.55 -27.12
CA ALA A 97 1.33 27.63 -27.55
C ALA A 97 1.98 29.01 -27.33
N GLN A 98 2.67 29.21 -26.20
CA GLN A 98 3.43 30.45 -25.94
C GLN A 98 4.57 30.68 -26.93
N LYS A 99 5.28 29.64 -27.37
CA LYS A 99 6.37 29.75 -28.35
C LYS A 99 5.90 30.02 -29.80
N LYS A 100 4.61 29.84 -30.08
CA LYS A 100 4.01 30.13 -31.41
C LYS A 100 3.45 31.56 -31.53
N LYS A 101 3.39 32.31 -30.44
CA LYS A 101 3.12 33.75 -30.41
C LYS A 101 4.43 34.53 -30.43
#